data_AF-A0A8C5KDR7-F1
#
_entry.id   AF-A0A8C5KDR7-F1
#
_cell.length_a   1.000
_cell.length_b   1.000
_cell.length_c   1.000
_cell.angle_alpha   90.00
_cell.angle_beta   90.00
_cell.angle_gamma   90.00
#
_symmetry.space_group_name_H-M   'P 1'
#
loop_
_entity.id
_entity.type
_entity.pdbx_description
1 polymer ?
#
loop_
_entity_poly.entity_id
_entity_poly.type
_entity_poly.pdbx_seq_one_letter_code
_entity_poly.pdbx_strand_id
1 'polypeptide(L)' 'MQNQSSTNHPGASIADFQDHAEQQHVAAQQKAALQHAHAHSPGYFITQDSAFGNLILPVLPRLDPE' A
#
# COMPACT_ATOMS: atom_id res chain seq x y z
N MET A 1 18.38 -8.35 28.22
CA MET A 1 18.91 -8.59 26.86
C MET A 1 17.94 -9.52 26.16
N GLN A 2 16.93 -8.98 25.48
CA GLN A 2 15.91 -9.78 24.78
C GLN A 2 16.49 -10.23 23.44
N ASN A 3 16.59 -11.54 23.27
CA ASN A 3 17.15 -12.22 22.10
C ASN A 3 16.23 -12.03 20.89
N GLN A 4 16.66 -11.25 19.91
CA GLN A 4 15.98 -11.15 18.62
C GLN A 4 16.23 -12.43 17.83
N SER A 5 15.26 -13.34 17.82
CA SER A 5 15.24 -14.46 16.90
C SER A 5 14.89 -13.93 15.52
N SER A 6 15.92 -13.58 14.72
CA SER A 6 15.76 -13.36 13.29
C SER A 6 15.36 -14.68 12.65
N THR A 7 14.09 -14.81 12.27
CA THR A 7 13.62 -15.92 11.45
C THR A 7 14.17 -15.76 10.04
N ASN A 8 15.40 -16.25 9.82
CA ASN A 8 15.92 -16.52 8.48
C ASN A 8 15.15 -17.72 7.93
N HIS A 9 14.24 -17.48 6.99
CA HIS A 9 13.53 -18.53 6.25
C HIS A 9 14.42 -18.97 5.08
N PRO A 10 14.97 -20.19 5.07
CA PRO A 10 15.80 -20.67 3.98
C PRO A 10 14.88 -21.16 2.85
N GLY A 11 14.41 -20.24 2.00
CA GLY A 11 13.51 -20.58 0.89
C GLY A 11 13.08 -19.42 0.00
N ALA A 12 13.30 -18.16 0.42
CA ALA A 12 13.01 -17.01 -0.42
C ALA A 12 14.00 -16.96 -1.60
N SER A 13 13.48 -17.10 -2.82
CA SER A 13 14.25 -16.95 -4.05
C SER A 13 14.53 -15.47 -4.30
N ILE A 14 15.61 -15.12 -5.01
CA ILE A 14 15.95 -13.71 -5.33
C ILE A 14 14.76 -12.98 -6.00
N ALA A 15 13.98 -13.68 -6.82
CA ALA A 15 12.77 -13.17 -7.44
C ALA A 15 11.66 -12.78 -6.43
N ASP A 16 11.55 -13.51 -5.32
CA ASP A 16 10.57 -13.29 -4.25
C ASP A 16 10.86 -11.97 -3.52
N PHE A 17 12.14 -11.72 -3.20
CA PHE A 17 12.57 -10.44 -2.61
C PHE A 17 12.30 -9.24 -3.52
N GLN A 18 12.44 -9.43 -4.84
CA GLN A 18 12.24 -8.37 -5.82
C GLN A 18 10.75 -8.04 -6.00
N ASP A 19 9.88 -9.04 -6.03
CA ASP A 19 8.42 -8.86 -6.03
C ASP A 19 7.94 -8.13 -4.77
N HIS A 20 8.45 -8.53 -3.60
CA HIS A 20 8.15 -7.86 -2.33
C HIS A 20 8.59 -6.39 -2.32
N ALA A 21 9.75 -6.08 -2.87
CA ALA A 21 10.24 -4.70 -2.96
C ALA A 21 9.35 -3.83 -3.87
N GLU A 22 8.88 -4.39 -4.98
CA GLU A 22 7.96 -3.70 -5.90
C GLU A 22 6.60 -3.47 -5.25
N GLN A 23 6.02 -4.48 -4.61
CA GLN A 23 4.77 -4.35 -3.86
C GLN A 23 4.86 -3.27 -2.77
N GLN A 24 5.97 -3.23 -2.04
CA GLN A 24 6.21 -2.19 -1.03
C GLN A 24 6.26 -0.80 -1.65
N HIS A 25 6.91 -0.65 -2.80
CA HIS A 25 7.01 0.62 -3.50
C HIS A 25 5.63 1.11 -3.99
N VAL A 26 4.85 0.21 -4.60
CA VAL A 26 3.48 0.51 -5.05
C VAL A 26 2.58 0.91 -3.86
N ALA A 27 2.64 0.18 -2.76
CA ALA A 27 1.87 0.50 -1.55
C ALA A 27 2.27 1.87 -0.96
N ALA A 28 3.57 2.21 -0.96
CA ALA A 28 4.05 3.51 -0.50
C ALA A 28 3.52 4.66 -1.36
N GLN A 29 3.51 4.50 -2.69
CA GLN A 29 2.98 5.50 -3.61
C GLN A 29 1.47 5.72 -3.42
N GLN A 30 0.69 4.64 -3.35
CA GLN A 30 -0.74 4.69 -3.09
C GLN A 30 -1.04 5.42 -1.76
N LYS A 31 -0.28 5.10 -0.71
CA LYS A 31 -0.40 5.75 0.60
C LYS A 31 -0.12 7.25 0.54
N ALA A 32 0.96 7.65 -0.13
CA ALA A 32 1.33 9.06 -0.27
C ALA A 32 0.25 9.85 -1.03
N ALA A 33 -0.27 9.30 -2.13
CA ALA A 33 -1.34 9.93 -2.91
C ALA A 33 -2.62 10.10 -2.07
N LEU A 34 -3.02 9.06 -1.32
CA LEU A 34 -4.21 9.12 -0.47
C LEU A 34 -4.06 10.15 0.67
N GLN A 35 -2.90 10.19 1.32
CA GLN A 35 -2.62 11.17 2.37
C GLN A 35 -2.67 12.61 1.83
N HIS A 36 -2.10 12.86 0.65
CA HIS A 36 -2.16 14.15 -0.01
C HIS A 36 -3.61 14.54 -0.33
N ALA A 37 -4.42 13.61 -0.86
CA ALA A 37 -5.83 13.87 -1.11
C ALA A 37 -6.61 14.24 0.16
N HIS A 38 -6.42 13.51 1.27
CA HIS A 38 -7.05 13.84 2.55
C HIS A 38 -6.62 15.20 3.12
N ALA A 39 -5.39 15.63 2.88
CA ALA A 39 -4.89 16.92 3.35
C ALA A 39 -5.46 18.11 2.55
N HIS A 40 -5.86 17.88 1.29
CA HIS A 40 -6.20 18.95 0.35
C HIS A 40 -7.64 18.88 -0.19
N SER A 41 -8.38 17.81 0.07
CA SER A 41 -9.73 17.60 -0.45
C SER A 41 -10.64 16.96 0.61
N PRO A 42 -11.90 17.40 0.72
CA PRO A 42 -12.89 16.76 1.58
C PRO A 42 -13.54 15.52 0.94
N GLY A 43 -13.11 15.11 -0.26
CA GLY A 43 -13.66 13.95 -0.97
C GLY A 43 -13.30 12.61 -0.32
N TYR A 44 -14.07 11.57 -0.66
CA TYR A 44 -13.76 10.19 -0.29
C TYR A 44 -12.90 9.55 -1.38
N PHE A 45 -11.74 9.02 -0.99
CA PHE A 45 -10.79 8.42 -1.89
C PHE A 45 -10.43 7.01 -1.43
N ILE A 46 -10.19 6.11 -2.39
CA ILE A 46 -9.60 4.79 -2.16
C ILE A 46 -8.32 4.66 -2.98
N THR A 47 -7.41 3.78 -2.57
CA THR A 47 -6.25 3.44 -3.38
C THR A 47 -6.60 2.48 -4.51
N GLN A 48 -5.78 2.48 -5.55
CA GLN A 48 -5.87 1.54 -6.66
C GLN A 48 -4.45 1.15 -7.12
N ASP A 49 -4.29 -0.10 -7.54
CA ASP A 49 -3.11 -0.65 -8.20
C ASP A 49 -3.03 -0.23 -9.68
N SER A 50 -2.91 1.07 -9.93
CA SER A 50 -2.84 1.59 -11.31
C SER A 50 -1.40 1.89 -11.75
N ALA A 51 -1.00 1.29 -12.88
CA ALA A 51 0.25 1.63 -13.58
C ALA A 51 0.15 2.90 -14.46
N PHE A 52 -1.03 3.51 -14.56
CA PHE A 52 -1.30 4.65 -15.45
C PHE A 52 -1.60 5.95 -14.68
N GLY A 53 -1.17 6.04 -13.42
CA GLY A 53 -1.29 7.26 -12.61
C GLY A 53 -2.60 7.41 -11.85
N ASN A 54 -3.55 6.46 -11.94
CA ASN A 54 -4.77 6.46 -11.11
C ASN A 54 -4.51 5.80 -9.75
N LEU A 55 -3.54 6.29 -8.99
CA LEU A 55 -3.16 5.70 -7.68
C LEU A 55 -4.28 5.80 -6.63
N ILE A 56 -5.18 6.77 -6.80
CA ILE A 56 -6.39 6.95 -6.00
C ILE A 56 -7.58 7.24 -6.90
N LEU A 57 -8.77 6.82 -6.47
CA LEU A 57 -10.03 7.12 -7.14
C LEU A 57 -11.01 7.83 -6.20
N PRO A 58 -11.70 8.89 -6.65
CA PRO A 58 -12.82 9.45 -5.90
C PRO A 58 -14.01 8.47 -5.94
N VAL A 59 -14.63 8.25 -4.78
CA VAL A 59 -15.75 7.31 -4.62
C VAL A 59 -16.83 7.89 -3.73
N LEU A 60 -18.00 7.23 -3.69
CA LEU A 60 -18.98 7.47 -2.64
C LEU A 60 -18.53 6.82 -1.33
N PRO A 61 -18.89 7.40 -0.15
CA PRO A 61 -18.62 6.79 1.15
C PRO A 61 -19.18 5.37 1.20
N ARG A 62 -18.40 4.42 1.73
CA ARG A 62 -18.89 3.09 2.07
C ARG A 62 -19.56 3.17 3.43
N LEU A 63 -20.80 2.73 3.51
CA LEU A 63 -21.53 2.56 4.77
C LEU A 63 -21.51 1.08 5.12
N ASP A 64 -21.10 0.75 6.34
CA ASP A 64 -21.22 -0.63 6.81
C ASP A 64 -22.72 -0.98 6.94
N PRO A 65 -23.15 -2.18 6.48
CA PRO A 65 -24.51 -2.63 6.75
C PRO A 65 -24.69 -2.87 8.25
N GLU A 66 -25.78 -2.32 8.81
CA GLU A 66 -26.20 -2.52 10.21
C GLU A 66 -26.53 -3.99 10.53
#